data_AF-A0A6B3F2B6-F1
#
_entry.id   AF-A0A6B3F2B6-F1
#
_cell.length_a   1.000
_cell.length_b   1.000
_cell.length_c   1.000
_cell.angle_alpha   90.00
_cell.angle_beta   90.00
_cell.angle_gamma   90.00
#
_symmetry.space_group_name_H-M   'P 1'
#
loop_
_entity.id
_entity.type
_entity.pdbx_description
1 polymer ?
#
loop_
_entity_poly.entity_id
_entity_poly.type
_entity_poly.pdbx_seq_one_letter_code
_entity_poly.pdbx_strand_id
1 'polypeptide(L)'
;LVPAGEVEARPLSERERPLYEDALRGHVAGTEEEVAAELERLLTRTGADEYLVTTSTYDRAALVDSYRRLARLTGLAGRTGQ
;
A
#
# COMPACT_ATOMS: atom_id res chain seq x y z
N LEU A 1 -15.86 -19.39 -1.07
CA LEU A 1 -14.80 -18.77 -1.89
C LEU A 1 -13.58 -19.70 -1.87
N VAL A 2 -12.77 -19.72 -2.93
CA VAL A 2 -11.51 -20.47 -2.97
C VAL A 2 -10.54 -19.88 -1.91
N PRO A 3 -9.75 -20.69 -1.18
CA PRO A 3 -8.78 -20.18 -0.21
C PRO A 3 -7.74 -19.25 -0.85
N ALA A 4 -7.31 -18.22 -0.11
CA ALA A 4 -6.38 -17.23 -0.64
C ALA A 4 -5.05 -17.83 -1.12
N GLY A 5 -4.46 -18.77 -0.36
CA GLY A 5 -3.21 -19.43 -0.75
C GLY A 5 -3.31 -20.26 -2.03
N GLU A 6 -4.48 -20.83 -2.32
CA GLU A 6 -4.73 -21.53 -3.59
C GLU A 6 -4.89 -20.57 -4.76
N VAL A 7 -5.36 -19.35 -4.52
CA VAL A 7 -5.44 -18.30 -5.54
C VAL A 7 -4.05 -17.72 -5.82
N GLU A 8 -3.27 -17.46 -4.76
CA GLU A 8 -1.91 -16.90 -4.84
C GLU A 8 -0.94 -17.81 -5.60
N ALA A 9 -1.04 -19.14 -5.44
CA ALA A 9 -0.18 -20.09 -6.13
C ALA A 9 -0.48 -20.23 -7.65
N ARG A 10 -1.56 -19.62 -8.15
CA ARG A 10 -1.93 -19.72 -9.57
C ARG A 10 -1.12 -18.74 -10.41
N PRO A 11 -0.52 -19.19 -11.52
CA PRO A 11 0.15 -18.28 -12.44
C PRO A 11 -0.89 -17.38 -13.13
N LEU A 12 -0.60 -16.09 -13.21
CA LEU A 12 -1.33 -15.18 -14.09
C LEU A 12 -1.14 -15.61 -15.54
N SER A 13 -2.24 -15.73 -16.28
CA SER A 13 -2.20 -15.97 -17.73
C SER A 13 -1.61 -14.78 -18.49
N GLU A 14 -1.26 -15.00 -19.76
CA GLU A 14 -0.74 -13.94 -20.66
C GLU A 14 -1.70 -12.76 -20.79
N ARG A 15 -3.02 -12.99 -20.66
CA ARG A 15 -4.03 -11.94 -20.70
C ARG A 15 -4.18 -11.20 -19.37
N GLU A 16 -4.08 -11.92 -18.24
CA GLU A 16 -4.29 -11.34 -16.91
C GLU A 16 -3.09 -10.50 -16.46
N ARG A 17 -1.87 -10.91 -16.82
CA ARG A 17 -0.65 -10.20 -16.42
C ARG A 17 -0.64 -8.72 -16.80
N PRO A 18 -0.85 -8.31 -18.07
CA PRO A 18 -0.85 -6.89 -18.40
C PRO A 18 -2.01 -6.15 -17.71
N LEU A 19 -3.18 -6.77 -17.54
CA LEU A 19 -4.30 -6.14 -16.83
C LEU A 19 -3.98 -5.90 -15.35
N TYR A 20 -3.28 -6.85 -14.72
CA TYR A 20 -2.82 -6.73 -13.34
C TYR A 20 -1.76 -5.63 -13.18
N GLU A 21 -0.74 -5.63 -14.03
CA GLU A 21 0.30 -4.59 -14.05
C GLU A 21 -0.30 -3.20 -14.32
N ASP A 22 -1.25 -3.12 -15.25
CA ASP A 22 -2.01 -1.91 -15.55
C ASP A 22 -2.78 -1.38 -14.35
N ALA A 23 -3.46 -2.28 -13.63
CA ALA A 23 -4.21 -1.94 -12.43
C ALA A 23 -3.30 -1.48 -11.28
N LEU A 24 -2.06 -1.97 -11.20
CA LEU A 24 -1.09 -1.54 -10.20
C LEU A 24 -0.45 -0.18 -10.50
N ARG A 25 -0.58 0.35 -11.72
CA ARG A 25 -0.01 1.66 -12.04
C ARG A 25 -0.61 2.75 -11.15
N GLY A 26 0.28 3.54 -10.52
CA GLY A 26 -0.10 4.61 -9.62
C GLY A 26 -0.37 4.14 -8.18
N HIS A 27 -0.34 2.83 -7.91
CA HIS A 27 -0.32 2.34 -6.54
C HIS A 27 1.07 2.51 -5.92
N VAL A 28 1.11 2.83 -4.63
CA VAL A 28 2.33 2.87 -3.83
C VAL A 28 2.37 1.60 -3.00
N ALA A 29 3.38 0.77 -3.24
CA ALA A 29 3.63 -0.48 -2.51
C ALA A 29 5.13 -0.79 -2.56
N GLY A 30 5.65 -1.47 -1.52
CA GLY A 30 7.08 -1.77 -1.39
C GLY A 30 7.49 -1.90 0.06
N THR A 31 8.79 -1.79 0.32
CA THR A 31 9.32 -1.67 1.68
C THR A 31 8.91 -0.35 2.33
N GLU A 32 9.12 -0.24 3.64
CA GLU A 32 8.80 0.98 4.38
C GLU A 32 9.56 2.20 3.84
N GLU A 33 10.82 2.02 3.45
CA GLU A 33 11.69 3.04 2.89
C GLU A 33 11.25 3.48 1.49
N GLU A 34 10.88 2.52 0.63
CA GLU A 34 10.36 2.80 -0.71
C GLU A 34 9.06 3.60 -0.65
N VAL A 35 8.14 3.17 0.23
CA VAL A 35 6.86 3.86 0.45
C VAL A 35 7.09 5.26 1.01
N ALA A 36 8.00 5.43 1.97
CA ALA A 36 8.33 6.74 2.53
C ALA A 36 8.83 7.71 1.45
N ALA A 37 9.76 7.26 0.61
CA ALA A 37 10.31 8.07 -0.48
C ALA A 37 9.25 8.45 -1.52
N GLU A 38 8.34 7.54 -1.88
CA GLU A 38 7.26 7.84 -2.83
C GLU A 38 6.23 8.82 -2.24
N LEU A 39 5.89 8.68 -0.95
CA LEU A 39 5.02 9.63 -0.27
C LEU A 39 5.64 11.03 -0.25
N GLU A 40 6.92 11.16 0.13
CA GLU A 40 7.64 12.45 0.12
C GLU A 40 7.63 13.10 -1.27
N ARG A 41 7.85 12.32 -2.34
CA ARG A 41 7.76 12.79 -3.72
C ARG A 41 6.36 13.28 -4.07
N LEU A 42 5.32 12.56 -3.64
CA LEU A 42 3.93 12.95 -3.86
C LEU A 42 3.61 14.28 -3.17
N LEU A 43 4.00 14.43 -1.90
CA LEU A 43 3.83 15.68 -1.16
C LEU A 43 4.50 16.85 -1.86
N THR A 44 5.78 16.67 -2.21
CA THR A 44 6.61 17.70 -2.85
C THR A 44 6.02 18.16 -4.17
N ARG A 45 5.50 17.21 -4.97
CA ARG A 45 4.91 17.52 -6.28
C ARG A 45 3.53 18.16 -6.20
N THR A 46 2.73 17.79 -5.20
CA THR A 46 1.31 18.19 -5.13
C THR A 46 1.06 19.34 -4.18
N GLY A 47 1.93 19.56 -3.19
CA GLY A 47 1.70 20.51 -2.10
C GLY A 47 0.52 20.13 -1.21
N ALA A 48 0.11 18.86 -1.18
CA ALA A 48 -1.01 18.41 -0.37
C ALA A 48 -0.72 18.55 1.13
N ASP A 49 -1.75 18.83 1.92
CA ASP A 49 -1.63 18.90 3.39
C ASP A 49 -1.83 17.55 4.07
N GLU A 50 -2.47 16.59 3.38
CA GLU A 50 -2.83 15.29 3.94
C GLU A 50 -2.84 14.17 2.89
N TYR A 51 -2.71 12.92 3.37
CA TYR A 51 -2.88 11.71 2.56
C TYR A 51 -4.17 11.00 2.95
N LEU A 52 -5.07 10.80 1.99
CA LEU A 52 -6.19 9.87 2.13
C LEU A 52 -5.76 8.49 1.62
N VAL A 53 -5.51 7.55 2.55
CA VAL A 53 -4.95 6.24 2.21
C VAL A 53 -6.04 5.19 1.97
N THR A 54 -6.13 4.69 0.74
CA THR A 54 -6.92 3.51 0.39
C THR A 54 -6.01 2.30 0.17
N THR A 55 -6.32 1.19 0.84
CA THR A 55 -5.58 -0.06 0.70
C THR A 55 -6.53 -1.18 0.25
N SER A 56 -5.97 -2.17 -0.45
CA SER A 56 -6.70 -3.37 -0.86
C SER A 56 -5.86 -4.58 -0.52
N THR A 57 -6.28 -5.33 0.51
CA THR A 57 -5.67 -6.61 0.90
C THR A 57 -6.70 -7.47 1.63
N TYR A 58 -6.60 -8.79 1.47
CA TYR A 58 -7.43 -9.75 2.20
C TYR A 58 -6.91 -10.01 3.62
N ASP A 59 -5.61 -9.82 3.86
CA ASP A 59 -4.98 -10.06 5.14
C ASP A 59 -5.17 -8.86 6.07
N ARG A 60 -6.04 -9.05 7.08
CA ARG A 60 -6.37 -8.01 8.06
C ARG A 60 -5.20 -7.68 8.99
N ALA A 61 -4.33 -8.63 9.32
CA ALA A 61 -3.18 -8.38 10.18
C ALA A 61 -2.14 -7.54 9.44
N ALA A 62 -1.85 -7.92 8.18
CA ALA A 62 -0.96 -7.15 7.30
C ALA A 62 -1.51 -5.73 7.05
N LEU A 63 -2.83 -5.59 6.88
CA LEU A 63 -3.49 -4.28 6.74
C LEU A 63 -3.22 -3.36 7.94
N VAL A 64 -3.42 -3.88 9.15
CA VAL A 64 -3.18 -3.10 10.37
C VAL A 64 -1.70 -2.78 10.55
N ASP A 65 -0.80 -3.72 10.22
CA ASP A 65 0.65 -3.46 10.27
C ASP A 65 1.06 -2.35 9.29
N SER A 66 0.54 -2.38 8.06
CA SER A 66 0.75 -1.32 7.06
C SER A 66 0.31 0.05 7.58
N TYR A 67 -0.89 0.16 8.17
CA TYR A 67 -1.34 1.43 8.77
C TYR A 67 -0.45 1.89 9.93
N ARG A 68 0.03 0.97 10.78
CA ARG A 68 0.96 1.33 11.86
C ARG A 68 2.28 1.88 11.32
N ARG A 69 2.81 1.29 10.24
CA ARG A 69 4.01 1.80 9.55
C ARG A 69 3.78 3.19 8.99
N LEU A 70 2.69 3.39 8.26
CA LEU A 70 2.32 4.70 7.71
C LEU A 70 2.14 5.77 8.81
N ALA A 71 1.53 5.41 9.94
CA ALA A 71 1.38 6.31 11.07
C ALA A 71 2.72 6.68 11.71
N ARG A 72 3.71 5.78 11.71
CA ARG A 72 5.08 6.11 12.15
C ARG A 72 5.78 7.03 11.16
N LEU A 73 5.72 6.72 9.86
CA LEU A 73 6.33 7.53 8.80
C LEU A 73 5.82 8.97 8.78
N THR A 74 4.55 9.19 9.10
CA THR A 74 3.92 10.53 9.10
C THR A 74 3.90 11.20 10.49
N GLY A 75 4.55 10.59 11.49
CA GLY A 75 4.61 11.10 12.86
C GLY A 75 3.26 11.13 13.60
N LEU A 76 2.21 10.48 13.06
CA LEU A 76 0.90 10.34 13.70
C LEU A 76 0.96 9.47 14.96
N ALA A 77 1.78 8.41 14.94
CA ALA A 77 1.86 7.45 16.05
C ALA A 77 2.36 8.06 17.37
N GLY A 78 3.13 9.15 17.32
CA GLY A 78 3.57 9.90 18.51
C GLY A 78 2.52 10.84 19.09
N ARG A 79 1.45 11.16 18.34
CA ARG A 79 0.41 12.11 18.75
C ARG A 79 -0.76 11.47 19.51
N THR A 80 -0.95 10.15 19.40
CA THR A 80 -2.05 9.43 20.06
C THR A 80 -1.81 9.16 21.56
N GLY A 81 -0.63 9.54 22.08
CA GLY A 81 -0.23 9.36 23.48
C GLY A 81 -0.05 10.65 24.27
N GLN A 82 -0.55 11.79 23.77
CA GLN A 82 -0.47 13.10 24.42
C GLN A 82 -1.87 13.66 24.68
#